data_AF-A0A349KLS2-F1
#
_entry.id   AF-A0A349KLS2-F1
#
_cell.length_a   1.000
_cell.length_b   1.000
_cell.length_c   1.000
_cell.angle_alpha   90.00
_cell.angle_beta   90.00
_cell.angle_gamma   90.00
#
_symmetry.space_group_name_H-M   'P 1'
#
loop_
_entity.id
_entity.type
_entity.pdbx_description
1 polymer ?
#
loop_
_entity_poly.entity_id
_entity_poly.type
_entity_poly.pdbx_seq_one_letter_code
_entity_poly.pdbx_strand_id
1 'polypeptide(L)'
;AAKGMTVYVTGRSKQTATATLKGETLSGTLDETVASINEAGGIGIGITCDHGDDEQTRQVFEQIGQEQDRLDILVNNAAYIHDSLIDPGGFWEKPLDLVRILDIGLRSAYVASYYAAPLMIRNRYGLITFTSSFGSACYMHGPAYGAQKVGYDKLAADMAIDLENENVAAVSLWLGPQRTERTEIVLRHRGEQYDDFMAAAETPEFNGHIIHALAADGALMEKSGQTLVTAELATKYGITDTGGKQPPSYRDQLGEPRIPHPARVI
;
A
#
# COMPACT_ATOMS: atom_id res chain seq x y z
N ALA A 1 4.48 -1.29 -14.08
CA ALA A 1 4.11 -1.19 -15.51
C ALA A 1 5.28 -0.72 -16.38
N ALA A 2 5.74 0.53 -16.27
CA ALA A 2 6.78 1.17 -17.12
C ALA A 2 8.16 0.50 -17.24
N LYS A 3 8.36 -0.62 -16.55
CA LYS A 3 9.57 -1.45 -16.58
C LYS A 3 9.36 -2.80 -17.26
N GLY A 4 8.27 -2.94 -18.03
CA GLY A 4 7.96 -4.19 -18.75
C GLY A 4 7.43 -5.32 -17.88
N MET A 5 6.96 -5.02 -16.66
CA MET A 5 6.50 -6.03 -15.72
C MET A 5 5.10 -6.53 -16.08
N THR A 6 4.85 -7.82 -15.85
CA THR A 6 3.50 -8.36 -15.71
C THR A 6 2.93 -7.91 -14.37
N VAL A 7 1.75 -7.29 -14.39
CA VAL A 7 1.09 -6.69 -13.22
C VAL A 7 -0.30 -7.27 -13.08
N TYR A 8 -0.49 -8.06 -12.03
CA TYR A 8 -1.81 -8.46 -11.56
C TYR A 8 -2.38 -7.33 -10.69
N VAL A 9 -3.55 -6.81 -11.08
CA VAL A 9 -4.27 -5.79 -10.31
C VAL A 9 -5.61 -6.36 -9.88
N THR A 10 -5.90 -6.23 -8.58
CA THR A 10 -7.14 -6.72 -7.99
C THR A 10 -8.06 -5.56 -7.62
N GLY A 11 -9.37 -5.80 -7.66
CA GLY A 11 -10.37 -4.80 -7.35
C GLY A 11 -11.78 -5.34 -7.50
N ARG A 12 -12.78 -4.60 -6.99
CA ARG A 12 -14.19 -5.03 -7.04
C ARG A 12 -14.93 -4.57 -8.29
N SER A 13 -14.49 -3.46 -8.89
CA SER A 13 -15.15 -2.83 -10.04
C SER A 13 -14.41 -3.16 -11.33
N LYS A 14 -14.96 -4.08 -12.13
CA LYS A 14 -14.33 -4.50 -13.38
C LYS A 14 -14.52 -3.48 -14.51
N GLN A 15 -15.77 -3.14 -14.81
CA GLN A 15 -16.16 -2.25 -15.92
C GLN A 15 -16.91 -1.00 -15.48
N THR A 16 -17.57 -1.08 -14.32
CA THR A 16 -18.37 0.02 -13.79
C THR A 16 -17.92 0.28 -12.36
N ALA A 17 -17.54 1.53 -12.08
CA ALA A 17 -17.27 1.96 -10.73
C ALA A 17 -18.58 2.15 -9.96
N THR A 18 -18.65 1.57 -8.77
CA THR A 18 -19.88 1.56 -7.94
C THR A 18 -19.66 2.13 -6.54
N ALA A 19 -18.40 2.33 -6.15
CA ALA A 19 -18.08 2.96 -4.88
C ALA A 19 -18.41 4.45 -4.94
N THR A 20 -19.03 4.95 -3.89
CA THR A 20 -19.34 6.38 -3.75
C THR A 20 -18.65 6.94 -2.51
N LEU A 21 -18.35 8.23 -2.56
CA LEU A 21 -17.83 9.00 -1.45
C LEU A 21 -18.51 10.37 -1.48
N LYS A 22 -19.12 10.79 -0.36
CA LYS A 22 -19.79 12.11 -0.27
C LYS A 22 -20.83 12.35 -1.39
N GLY A 23 -21.46 11.28 -1.90
CA GLY A 23 -22.46 11.35 -2.98
C GLY A 23 -21.90 11.38 -4.40
N GLU A 24 -20.57 11.36 -4.57
CA GLU A 24 -19.90 11.24 -5.87
C GLU A 24 -19.43 9.80 -6.10
N THR A 25 -19.56 9.29 -7.33
CA THR A 25 -18.98 7.99 -7.73
C THR A 25 -17.47 8.14 -7.88
N LEU A 26 -16.70 7.30 -7.19
CA LEU A 26 -15.25 7.20 -7.41
C LEU A 26 -15.00 6.64 -8.82
N SER A 27 -14.15 7.29 -9.61
CA SER A 27 -13.73 6.76 -10.92
C SER A 27 -12.68 5.65 -10.76
N GLY A 28 -12.39 4.97 -11.87
CA GLY A 28 -11.40 3.89 -11.93
C GLY A 28 -12.03 2.51 -11.89
N THR A 29 -11.61 1.69 -12.83
CA THR A 29 -12.03 0.29 -12.98
C THR A 29 -10.82 -0.59 -13.28
N LEU A 30 -10.96 -1.91 -13.12
CA LEU A 30 -9.89 -2.84 -13.49
C LEU A 30 -9.55 -2.74 -14.98
N ASP A 31 -10.55 -2.64 -15.85
CA ASP A 31 -10.31 -2.58 -17.30
C ASP A 31 -9.55 -1.30 -17.70
N GLU A 32 -9.89 -0.14 -17.11
CA GLU A 32 -9.14 1.12 -17.30
C GLU A 32 -7.71 1.02 -16.74
N THR A 33 -7.53 0.40 -15.58
CA THR A 33 -6.21 0.22 -14.96
C THR A 33 -5.33 -0.71 -15.79
N VAL A 34 -5.89 -1.82 -16.31
CA VAL A 34 -5.20 -2.74 -17.22
C VAL A 34 -4.79 -2.03 -18.51
N ALA A 35 -5.68 -1.22 -19.10
CA ALA A 35 -5.35 -0.42 -20.27
C ALA A 35 -4.17 0.53 -19.99
N SER A 36 -4.19 1.22 -18.85
CA SER A 36 -3.12 2.12 -18.42
C SER A 36 -1.79 1.38 -18.18
N ILE A 37 -1.84 0.18 -17.61
CA ILE A 37 -0.65 -0.68 -17.43
C ILE A 37 -0.05 -1.06 -18.79
N ASN A 38 -0.89 -1.44 -19.76
CA ASN A 38 -0.46 -1.84 -21.09
C ASN A 38 0.12 -0.64 -21.88
N GLU A 39 -0.52 0.52 -21.79
CA GLU A 39 -0.04 1.77 -22.40
C GLU A 39 1.32 2.19 -21.84
N ALA A 40 1.53 2.01 -20.54
CA ALA A 40 2.82 2.24 -19.90
C ALA A 40 3.90 1.18 -20.30
N GLY A 41 3.55 0.15 -21.08
CA GLY A 41 4.49 -0.86 -21.57
C GLY A 41 4.65 -2.09 -20.68
N GLY A 42 3.76 -2.29 -19.70
CA GLY A 42 3.66 -3.54 -18.94
C GLY A 42 2.65 -4.52 -19.56
N ILE A 43 2.37 -5.61 -18.83
CA ILE A 43 1.28 -6.55 -19.16
C ILE A 43 0.29 -6.54 -18.00
N GLY A 44 -0.88 -5.93 -18.18
CA GLY A 44 -1.91 -5.82 -17.15
C GLY A 44 -2.86 -7.02 -17.14
N ILE A 45 -3.08 -7.59 -15.96
CA ILE A 45 -4.06 -8.66 -15.74
C ILE A 45 -4.98 -8.24 -14.59
N GLY A 46 -6.23 -7.93 -14.92
CA GLY A 46 -7.24 -7.51 -13.94
C GLY A 46 -8.00 -8.71 -13.37
N ILE A 47 -8.00 -8.87 -12.05
CA ILE A 47 -8.76 -9.93 -11.37
C ILE A 47 -9.80 -9.29 -10.43
N THR A 48 -11.07 -9.62 -10.65
CA THR A 48 -12.12 -9.21 -9.72
C THR A 48 -11.96 -9.95 -8.40
N CYS A 49 -11.73 -9.23 -7.32
CA CYS A 49 -11.50 -9.80 -5.99
C CYS A 49 -11.98 -8.84 -4.91
N ASP A 50 -12.77 -9.33 -3.96
CA ASP A 50 -12.97 -8.70 -2.67
C ASP A 50 -12.00 -9.30 -1.64
N HIS A 51 -11.00 -8.53 -1.25
CA HIS A 51 -10.01 -8.95 -0.25
C HIS A 51 -10.57 -9.06 1.19
N GLY A 52 -11.85 -8.76 1.41
CA GLY A 52 -12.58 -9.17 2.60
C GLY A 52 -12.99 -10.65 2.61
N ASP A 53 -12.82 -11.35 1.49
CA ASP A 53 -13.04 -12.78 1.32
C ASP A 53 -11.69 -13.49 1.10
N ASP A 54 -11.28 -14.27 2.10
CA ASP A 54 -10.00 -14.99 2.08
C ASP A 54 -9.93 -16.00 0.93
N GLU A 55 -11.07 -16.59 0.51
CA GLU A 55 -11.12 -17.55 -0.57
C GLU A 55 -10.91 -16.88 -1.93
N GLN A 56 -11.47 -15.69 -2.14
CA GLN A 56 -11.18 -14.90 -3.34
C GLN A 56 -9.72 -14.46 -3.38
N THR A 57 -9.14 -14.11 -2.22
CA THR A 57 -7.71 -13.78 -2.13
C THR A 57 -6.85 -14.99 -2.48
N ARG A 58 -7.17 -16.18 -1.97
CA ARG A 58 -6.49 -17.44 -2.31
C ARG A 58 -6.49 -17.70 -3.82
N GLN A 59 -7.64 -17.54 -4.48
CA GLN A 59 -7.80 -17.78 -5.92
C GLN A 59 -6.93 -16.86 -6.77
N VAL A 60 -6.71 -15.61 -6.35
CA VAL A 60 -5.78 -14.68 -7.03
C VAL A 60 -4.37 -15.29 -7.09
N PHE A 61 -3.85 -15.77 -5.96
CA PHE A 61 -2.50 -16.33 -5.90
C PHE A 61 -2.38 -17.71 -6.55
N GLU A 62 -3.45 -18.51 -6.55
CA GLU A 62 -3.49 -19.73 -7.37
C GLU A 62 -3.36 -19.43 -8.85
N GLN A 63 -4.09 -18.43 -9.35
CA GLN A 63 -4.01 -18.01 -10.74
C GLN A 63 -2.59 -17.51 -11.09
N ILE A 64 -2.01 -16.65 -10.25
CA ILE A 64 -0.61 -16.18 -10.43
C ILE A 64 0.35 -17.36 -10.47
N GLY A 65 0.21 -18.32 -9.56
CA GLY A 65 1.03 -19.53 -9.52
C GLY A 65 0.90 -20.40 -10.76
N GLN A 66 -0.31 -20.54 -11.31
CA GLN A 66 -0.56 -21.32 -12.53
C GLN A 66 0.00 -20.64 -13.78
N GLU A 67 -0.13 -19.31 -13.87
CA GLU A 67 0.24 -18.55 -15.07
C GLU A 67 1.71 -18.18 -15.12
N GLN A 68 2.33 -17.90 -13.96
CA GLN A 68 3.70 -17.39 -13.89
C GLN A 68 4.65 -18.34 -13.15
N ASP A 69 4.14 -19.18 -12.24
CA ASP A 69 4.93 -19.93 -11.25
C ASP A 69 5.91 -19.05 -10.45
N ARG A 70 5.65 -17.73 -10.42
CA ARG A 70 6.50 -16.74 -9.76
C ARG A 70 5.73 -15.53 -9.31
N LEU A 71 6.22 -14.92 -8.23
CA LEU A 71 5.81 -13.60 -7.78
C LEU A 71 7.04 -12.86 -7.27
N ASP A 72 7.30 -11.68 -7.82
CA ASP A 72 8.49 -10.88 -7.52
C ASP A 72 8.21 -9.78 -6.49
N ILE A 73 7.03 -9.16 -6.57
CA ILE A 73 6.63 -8.04 -5.71
C ILE A 73 5.17 -8.22 -5.31
N LEU A 74 4.87 -8.15 -4.01
CA LEU A 74 3.54 -8.00 -3.46
C LEU A 74 3.38 -6.58 -2.89
N VAL A 75 2.33 -5.87 -3.30
CA VAL A 75 1.98 -4.56 -2.74
C VAL A 75 0.66 -4.67 -1.98
N ASN A 76 0.74 -4.74 -0.66
CA ASN A 76 -0.44 -4.69 0.21
C ASN A 76 -0.96 -3.24 0.29
N ASN A 77 -1.94 -2.94 -0.56
CA ASN A 77 -2.56 -1.60 -0.68
C ASN A 77 -4.10 -1.61 -0.51
N ALA A 78 -4.74 -2.78 -0.56
CA ALA A 78 -6.19 -2.89 -0.39
C ALA A 78 -6.65 -2.20 0.91
N ALA A 79 -7.66 -1.33 0.82
CA ALA A 79 -8.08 -0.50 1.94
C ALA A 79 -9.60 -0.34 1.99
N TYR A 80 -10.12 -0.25 3.22
CA TYR A 80 -11.45 0.25 3.52
C TYR A 80 -11.33 1.60 4.22
N ILE A 81 -11.99 2.62 3.69
CA ILE A 81 -11.97 3.96 4.27
C ILE A 81 -13.43 4.43 4.40
N HIS A 82 -13.93 4.44 5.63
CA HIS A 82 -15.27 4.94 5.92
C HIS A 82 -15.34 6.46 5.72
N ASP A 83 -16.48 6.97 5.24
CA ASP A 83 -16.73 8.40 5.00
C ASP A 83 -16.57 9.30 6.24
N SER A 84 -16.73 8.73 7.44
CA SER A 84 -16.61 9.40 8.73
C SER A 84 -15.23 9.25 9.36
N LEU A 85 -14.24 8.69 8.64
CA LEU A 85 -12.90 8.48 9.19
C LEU A 85 -12.30 9.77 9.76
N ILE A 86 -12.52 10.89 9.08
CA ILE A 86 -11.95 12.19 9.41
C ILE A 86 -12.95 13.15 10.08
N ASP A 87 -14.14 12.68 10.42
CA ASP A 87 -15.13 13.45 11.18
C ASP A 87 -14.62 13.67 12.61
N PRO A 88 -14.89 14.84 13.21
CA PRO A 88 -14.49 15.14 14.58
C PRO A 88 -15.23 14.27 15.60
N GLY A 89 -14.70 14.19 16.83
CA GLY A 89 -15.30 13.45 17.94
C GLY A 89 -14.48 12.24 18.39
N GLY A 90 -14.84 11.70 19.54
CA GLY A 90 -14.23 10.50 20.11
C GLY A 90 -14.60 9.25 19.30
N PHE A 91 -13.78 8.19 19.37
CA PHE A 91 -14.09 6.95 18.63
C PHE A 91 -15.41 6.31 19.08
N TRP A 92 -15.85 6.57 20.32
CA TRP A 92 -17.13 6.10 20.89
C TRP A 92 -18.36 6.84 20.34
N GLU A 93 -18.16 7.97 19.65
CA GLU A 93 -19.22 8.76 19.01
C GLU A 93 -19.36 8.44 17.51
N LYS A 94 -18.41 7.69 16.94
CA LYS A 94 -18.32 7.43 15.51
C LYS A 94 -18.85 6.04 15.18
N PRO A 95 -19.27 5.79 13.92
CA PRO A 95 -19.81 4.48 13.54
C PRO A 95 -18.82 3.35 13.82
N LEU A 96 -19.31 2.26 14.45
CA LEU A 96 -18.49 1.08 14.73
C LEU A 96 -17.86 0.46 13.48
N ASP A 97 -18.51 0.62 12.33
CA ASP A 97 -18.02 0.14 11.03
C ASP A 97 -16.65 0.73 10.62
N LEU A 98 -16.18 1.80 11.27
CA LEU A 98 -14.79 2.25 11.14
C LEU A 98 -13.75 1.17 11.44
N VAL A 99 -14.07 0.19 12.29
CA VAL A 99 -13.16 -0.91 12.63
C VAL A 99 -12.91 -1.86 11.45
N ARG A 100 -13.79 -1.85 10.43
CA ARG A 100 -13.66 -2.67 9.22
C ARG A 100 -12.39 -2.38 8.42
N ILE A 101 -11.73 -1.24 8.68
CA ILE A 101 -10.38 -0.94 8.18
C ILE A 101 -9.36 -1.99 8.62
N LEU A 102 -9.57 -2.68 9.75
CA LEU A 102 -8.73 -3.78 10.22
C LEU A 102 -9.00 -5.07 9.43
N ASP A 103 -10.23 -5.31 8.99
CA ASP A 103 -10.54 -6.50 8.18
C ASP A 103 -9.95 -6.34 6.77
N ILE A 104 -10.36 -5.30 6.05
CA ILE A 104 -9.96 -5.10 4.65
C ILE A 104 -8.54 -4.54 4.54
N GLY A 105 -8.09 -3.78 5.53
CA GLY A 105 -6.82 -3.08 5.51
C GLY A 105 -5.74 -3.69 6.39
N LEU A 106 -5.99 -4.73 7.19
CA LEU A 106 -4.92 -5.39 7.96
C LEU A 106 -4.95 -6.92 7.79
N ARG A 107 -6.10 -7.55 8.05
CA ARG A 107 -6.26 -9.01 7.88
C ARG A 107 -5.97 -9.42 6.44
N SER A 108 -6.55 -8.73 5.45
CA SER A 108 -6.34 -9.07 4.04
C SER A 108 -4.85 -9.06 3.63
N ALA A 109 -4.06 -8.15 4.20
CA ALA A 109 -2.64 -8.04 3.91
C ALA A 109 -1.85 -9.23 4.46
N TYR A 110 -2.24 -9.73 5.64
CA TYR A 110 -1.71 -10.98 6.17
C TYR A 110 -2.07 -12.16 5.26
N VAL A 111 -3.33 -12.27 4.86
CA VAL A 111 -3.83 -13.36 4.00
C VAL A 111 -3.16 -13.35 2.63
N ALA A 112 -3.02 -12.18 2.02
CA ALA A 112 -2.31 -12.02 0.75
C ALA A 112 -0.83 -12.40 0.88
N SER A 113 -0.15 -11.95 1.95
CA SER A 113 1.25 -12.30 2.20
C SER A 113 1.43 -13.80 2.44
N TYR A 114 0.49 -14.46 3.14
CA TYR A 114 0.48 -15.90 3.37
C TYR A 114 0.46 -16.70 2.06
N TYR A 115 -0.38 -16.31 1.09
CA TYR A 115 -0.46 -17.00 -0.20
C TYR A 115 0.65 -16.59 -1.19
N ALA A 116 1.19 -15.37 -1.07
CA ALA A 116 2.31 -14.89 -1.86
C ALA A 116 3.64 -15.54 -1.49
N ALA A 117 3.90 -15.72 -0.19
CA ALA A 117 5.21 -16.13 0.31
C ALA A 117 5.70 -17.46 -0.31
N PRO A 118 4.90 -18.53 -0.47
CA PRO A 118 5.36 -19.76 -1.11
C PRO A 118 5.88 -19.58 -2.55
N LEU A 119 5.30 -18.65 -3.33
CA LEU A 119 5.75 -18.34 -4.70
C LEU A 119 7.09 -17.59 -4.68
N MET A 120 7.25 -16.64 -3.75
CA MET A 120 8.49 -15.87 -3.57
C MET A 120 9.64 -16.76 -3.05
N ILE A 121 9.35 -17.61 -2.05
CA ILE A 121 10.30 -18.55 -1.45
C ILE A 121 10.86 -19.51 -2.50
N ARG A 122 10.00 -20.08 -3.36
CA ARG A 122 10.42 -20.97 -4.44
C ARG A 122 11.43 -20.32 -5.38
N ASN A 123 11.28 -19.02 -5.62
CA ASN A 123 12.17 -18.23 -6.47
C ASN A 123 13.40 -17.68 -5.76
N ARG A 124 13.47 -17.82 -4.43
CA ARG A 124 14.53 -17.25 -3.58
C ARG A 124 14.71 -15.76 -3.83
N TYR A 125 13.59 -15.08 -4.08
CA TYR A 125 13.53 -13.64 -4.31
C TYR A 125 12.09 -13.17 -4.11
N GLY A 126 11.93 -12.03 -3.44
CA GLY A 126 10.65 -11.32 -3.40
C GLY A 126 10.70 -10.09 -2.53
N LEU A 127 9.77 -9.17 -2.78
CA LEU A 127 9.52 -8.00 -1.95
C LEU A 127 8.03 -7.93 -1.57
N ILE A 128 7.74 -8.06 -0.28
CA ILE A 128 6.43 -7.76 0.30
C ILE A 128 6.46 -6.33 0.81
N THR A 129 5.60 -5.45 0.30
CA THR A 129 5.46 -4.07 0.77
C THR A 129 4.09 -3.82 1.36
N PHE A 130 4.03 -3.01 2.42
CA PHE A 130 2.79 -2.55 3.01
C PHE A 130 2.63 -1.04 2.85
N THR A 131 1.46 -0.59 2.37
CA THR A 131 1.16 0.83 2.20
C THR A 131 0.74 1.45 3.54
N SER A 132 1.73 1.85 4.33
CA SER A 132 1.56 2.38 5.67
C SER A 132 1.56 3.92 5.69
N SER A 133 1.70 4.53 6.86
CA SER A 133 1.54 5.97 7.08
C SER A 133 2.16 6.39 8.41
N PHE A 134 2.52 7.68 8.50
CA PHE A 134 2.91 8.36 9.73
C PHE A 134 1.87 8.22 10.87
N GLY A 135 0.61 7.88 10.57
CA GLY A 135 -0.38 7.53 11.59
C GLY A 135 -0.03 6.31 12.47
N SER A 136 1.06 5.60 12.15
CA SER A 136 1.67 4.61 13.06
C SER A 136 2.44 5.25 14.23
N ALA A 137 3.05 6.42 14.02
CA ALA A 137 3.78 7.17 15.04
C ALA A 137 2.91 8.20 15.78
N CYS A 138 2.02 8.90 15.07
CA CYS A 138 1.20 9.95 15.65
C CYS A 138 -0.28 9.56 15.75
N TYR A 139 -1.05 10.30 16.54
CA TYR A 139 -2.51 10.22 16.45
C TYR A 139 -2.95 10.73 15.07
N MET A 140 -3.60 9.87 14.29
CA MET A 140 -4.13 10.21 12.99
C MET A 140 -5.43 9.44 12.75
N HIS A 141 -6.52 10.17 12.49
CA HIS A 141 -7.80 9.62 12.03
C HIS A 141 -8.50 8.59 12.95
N GLY A 142 -8.07 8.49 14.21
CA GLY A 142 -8.67 7.62 15.22
C GLY A 142 -7.97 6.25 15.38
N PRO A 143 -8.38 5.49 16.41
CA PRO A 143 -7.61 4.33 16.87
C PRO A 143 -7.57 3.18 15.85
N ALA A 144 -8.64 2.95 15.07
CA ALA A 144 -8.66 1.87 14.09
C ALA A 144 -7.65 2.13 12.94
N TYR A 145 -7.53 3.37 12.47
CA TYR A 145 -6.53 3.75 11.45
C TYR A 145 -5.11 3.58 11.98
N GLY A 146 -4.81 4.14 13.16
CA GLY A 146 -3.49 3.98 13.78
C GLY A 146 -3.14 2.50 14.01
N ALA A 147 -4.09 1.70 14.51
CA ALA A 147 -3.90 0.26 14.72
C ALA A 147 -3.62 -0.50 13.43
N GLN A 148 -4.29 -0.15 12.31
CA GLN A 148 -3.99 -0.73 11.01
C GLN A 148 -2.54 -0.42 10.59
N LYS A 149 -2.10 0.84 10.71
CA LYS A 149 -0.78 1.29 10.25
C LYS A 149 0.37 0.76 11.10
N VAL A 150 0.20 0.72 12.42
CA VAL A 150 1.11 -0.01 13.32
C VAL A 150 1.11 -1.51 13.00
N GLY A 151 -0.05 -2.07 12.66
CA GLY A 151 -0.18 -3.46 12.24
C GLY A 151 0.68 -3.78 11.02
N TYR A 152 0.66 -2.92 9.99
CA TYR A 152 1.54 -3.06 8.81
C TYR A 152 3.02 -3.01 9.15
N ASP A 153 3.43 -2.07 9.99
CA ASP A 153 4.83 -2.00 10.45
C ASP A 153 5.24 -3.29 11.17
N LYS A 154 4.35 -3.85 12.00
CA LYS A 154 4.60 -5.11 12.70
C LYS A 154 4.59 -6.32 11.79
N LEU A 155 3.69 -6.39 10.80
CA LEU A 155 3.67 -7.46 9.81
C LEU A 155 4.99 -7.48 9.03
N ALA A 156 5.47 -6.33 8.57
CA ALA A 156 6.77 -6.23 7.90
C ALA A 156 7.92 -6.74 8.79
N ALA A 157 7.99 -6.27 10.04
CA ALA A 157 9.02 -6.64 10.99
C ALA A 157 9.05 -8.15 11.30
N ASP A 158 7.89 -8.76 11.52
CA ASP A 158 7.80 -10.17 11.89
C ASP A 158 7.97 -11.10 10.69
N MET A 159 7.33 -10.79 9.55
CA MET A 159 7.48 -11.60 8.34
C MET A 159 8.92 -11.58 7.84
N ALA A 160 9.66 -10.49 8.06
CA ALA A 160 11.09 -10.44 7.75
C ALA A 160 11.92 -11.45 8.54
N ILE A 161 11.52 -11.79 9.78
CA ILE A 161 12.16 -12.83 10.58
C ILE A 161 11.86 -14.20 9.97
N ASP A 162 10.59 -14.48 9.66
CA ASP A 162 10.18 -15.76 9.06
C ASP A 162 10.85 -16.00 7.69
N LEU A 163 11.14 -14.93 6.95
CA LEU A 163 11.67 -14.96 5.59
C LEU A 163 13.21 -14.75 5.52
N GLU A 164 13.90 -14.61 6.65
CA GLU A 164 15.32 -14.19 6.67
C GLU A 164 16.25 -15.15 5.90
N ASN A 165 15.93 -16.45 5.89
CA ASN A 165 16.71 -17.49 5.20
C ASN A 165 16.18 -17.83 3.80
N GLU A 166 15.13 -17.13 3.35
CA GLU A 166 14.44 -17.39 2.09
C GLU A 166 14.75 -16.35 1.00
N ASN A 167 15.54 -15.32 1.34
CA ASN A 167 15.88 -14.20 0.46
C ASN A 167 14.63 -13.47 -0.07
N VAL A 168 13.63 -13.31 0.80
CA VAL A 168 12.41 -12.53 0.57
C VAL A 168 12.36 -11.41 1.60
N ALA A 169 12.25 -10.17 1.14
CA ALA A 169 12.19 -9.00 2.01
C ALA A 169 10.75 -8.61 2.30
N ALA A 170 10.48 -8.14 3.52
CA ALA A 170 9.22 -7.52 3.90
C ALA A 170 9.48 -6.11 4.44
N VAL A 171 8.79 -5.09 3.94
CA VAL A 171 8.99 -3.69 4.35
C VAL A 171 7.65 -2.95 4.49
N SER A 172 7.59 -2.01 5.42
CA SER A 172 6.46 -1.08 5.51
C SER A 172 6.86 0.28 4.94
N LEU A 173 6.05 0.83 4.05
CA LEU A 173 6.33 2.11 3.40
C LEU A 173 5.43 3.20 3.98
N TRP A 174 6.03 4.24 4.56
CA TRP A 174 5.31 5.44 4.99
C TRP A 174 5.30 6.44 3.85
N LEU A 175 4.10 6.59 3.28
CA LEU A 175 3.83 7.50 2.19
C LEU A 175 3.47 8.89 2.73
N GLY A 176 3.75 9.92 1.94
CA GLY A 176 3.20 11.26 2.15
C GLY A 176 1.71 11.35 1.77
N PRO A 177 1.12 12.55 1.78
CA PRO A 177 -0.22 12.79 1.23
C PRO A 177 -0.34 12.24 -0.20
N GLN A 178 -1.40 11.47 -0.48
CA GLN A 178 -1.57 10.85 -1.80
C GLN A 178 -2.54 11.62 -2.68
N ARG A 179 -2.15 11.89 -3.93
CA ARG A 179 -3.04 12.41 -4.96
C ARG A 179 -3.86 11.27 -5.55
N THR A 180 -5.10 11.15 -5.07
CA THR A 180 -6.07 10.15 -5.54
C THR A 180 -7.41 10.83 -5.79
N GLU A 181 -8.27 10.19 -6.56
CA GLU A 181 -9.66 10.60 -6.81
C GLU A 181 -10.40 10.81 -5.48
N ARG A 182 -10.13 9.93 -4.50
CA ARG A 182 -10.69 10.04 -3.15
C ARG A 182 -10.25 11.33 -2.47
N THR A 183 -8.95 11.61 -2.51
CA THR A 183 -8.37 12.83 -1.92
C THR A 183 -8.94 14.08 -2.59
N GLU A 184 -9.07 14.09 -3.91
CA GLU A 184 -9.65 15.19 -4.67
C GLU A 184 -11.13 15.43 -4.28
N ILE A 185 -11.94 14.38 -4.13
CA ILE A 185 -13.34 14.50 -3.65
C ILE A 185 -13.37 15.07 -2.23
N VAL A 186 -12.60 14.52 -1.29
CA VAL A 186 -12.59 15.01 0.10
C VAL A 186 -12.23 16.49 0.16
N LEU A 187 -11.24 16.91 -0.63
CA LEU A 187 -10.74 18.26 -0.59
C LEU A 187 -11.68 19.28 -1.25
N ARG A 188 -12.39 18.92 -2.33
CA ARG A 188 -13.49 19.75 -2.89
C ARG A 188 -14.54 20.12 -1.83
N HIS A 189 -14.72 19.26 -0.83
CA HIS A 189 -15.67 19.46 0.26
C HIS A 189 -15.08 20.22 1.49
N ARG A 190 -13.80 20.64 1.47
CA ARG A 190 -13.11 21.22 2.66
C ARG A 190 -12.56 22.65 2.50
N GLY A 191 -12.62 23.29 1.33
CA GLY A 191 -12.27 24.72 1.14
C GLY A 191 -10.79 25.02 0.86
N GLU A 192 -10.39 26.31 0.90
CA GLU A 192 -9.14 26.88 0.35
C GLU A 192 -7.79 26.42 0.96
N GLN A 193 -7.77 25.61 2.04
CA GLN A 193 -6.55 24.98 2.60
C GLN A 193 -5.95 23.88 1.67
N TYR A 194 -6.34 23.90 0.40
CA TYR A 194 -6.21 22.83 -0.59
C TYR A 194 -4.89 22.85 -1.36
N ASP A 195 -4.43 24.04 -1.74
CA ASP A 195 -3.37 24.18 -2.74
C ASP A 195 -2.01 23.71 -2.20
N ASP A 196 -1.68 24.06 -0.95
CA ASP A 196 -0.43 23.65 -0.31
C ASP A 196 -0.36 22.13 -0.10
N PHE A 197 -1.50 21.51 0.24
CA PHE A 197 -1.60 20.06 0.42
C PHE A 197 -1.40 19.33 -0.90
N MET A 198 -2.08 19.77 -1.96
CA MET A 198 -1.99 19.14 -3.29
C MET A 198 -0.63 19.38 -3.96
N ALA A 199 0.00 20.52 -3.70
CA ALA A 199 1.37 20.78 -4.16
C ALA A 199 2.35 19.73 -3.62
N ALA A 200 2.21 19.37 -2.33
CA ALA A 200 3.07 18.38 -1.68
C ALA A 200 2.67 16.91 -1.94
N ALA A 201 1.45 16.65 -2.40
CA ALA A 201 0.91 15.29 -2.54
C ALA A 201 1.66 14.45 -3.59
N GLU A 202 2.01 13.22 -3.22
CA GLU A 202 2.67 12.23 -4.07
C GLU A 202 1.70 11.61 -5.07
N THR A 203 2.17 11.31 -6.28
CA THR A 203 1.43 10.47 -7.23
C THR A 203 1.57 8.98 -6.91
N PRO A 204 0.58 8.13 -7.26
CA PRO A 204 0.75 6.68 -7.20
C PRO A 204 1.94 6.16 -8.00
N GLU A 205 2.24 6.78 -9.16
CA GLU A 205 3.37 6.44 -10.02
C GLU A 205 4.72 6.66 -9.33
N PHE A 206 4.87 7.77 -8.59
CA PHE A 206 6.06 8.03 -7.78
C PHE A 206 6.33 6.89 -6.80
N ASN A 207 5.30 6.43 -6.09
CA ASN A 207 5.42 5.30 -5.16
C ASN A 207 5.73 3.99 -5.89
N GLY A 208 5.14 3.76 -7.07
CA GLY A 208 5.49 2.62 -7.93
C GLY A 208 6.96 2.61 -8.37
N HIS A 209 7.53 3.77 -8.69
CA HIS A 209 8.95 3.89 -9.03
C HIS A 209 9.87 3.56 -7.86
N ILE A 210 9.52 3.99 -6.65
CA ILE A 210 10.27 3.70 -5.43
C ILE A 210 10.23 2.21 -5.09
N ILE A 211 9.05 1.58 -5.16
CA ILE A 211 8.90 0.14 -4.93
C ILE A 211 9.76 -0.66 -5.91
N HIS A 212 9.76 -0.29 -7.19
CA HIS A 212 10.61 -0.92 -8.20
C HIS A 212 12.10 -0.73 -7.90
N ALA A 213 12.53 0.48 -7.54
CA ALA A 213 13.93 0.75 -7.21
C ALA A 213 14.38 0.00 -5.95
N LEU A 214 13.50 -0.13 -4.96
CA LEU A 214 13.73 -0.91 -3.76
C LEU A 214 13.88 -2.39 -4.08
N ALA A 215 13.01 -2.95 -4.93
CA ALA A 215 13.11 -4.34 -5.38
C ALA A 215 14.43 -4.62 -6.13
N ALA A 216 14.90 -3.66 -6.93
CA ALA A 216 16.16 -3.76 -7.67
C ALA A 216 17.41 -3.45 -6.83
N ASP A 217 17.27 -3.07 -5.55
CA ASP A 217 18.37 -2.69 -4.69
C ASP A 217 19.17 -3.95 -4.26
N GLY A 218 20.46 -3.99 -4.60
CA GLY A 218 21.34 -5.11 -4.22
C GLY A 218 21.49 -5.31 -2.71
N ALA A 219 21.14 -4.30 -1.91
CA ALA A 219 21.08 -4.34 -0.46
C ALA A 219 19.62 -4.38 0.06
N LEU A 220 18.70 -4.98 -0.70
CA LEU A 220 17.29 -5.10 -0.30
C LEU A 220 17.12 -5.81 1.05
N MET A 221 17.82 -6.93 1.27
CA MET A 221 17.68 -7.70 2.50
C MET A 221 18.14 -6.95 3.76
N GLU A 222 19.06 -5.98 3.64
CA GLU A 222 19.42 -5.09 4.75
C GLU A 222 18.25 -4.21 5.22
N LYS A 223 17.26 -4.01 4.35
CA LYS A 223 16.06 -3.20 4.59
C LYS A 223 14.87 -4.03 5.07
N SER A 224 14.97 -5.36 5.00
CA SER A 224 13.89 -6.25 5.45
C SER A 224 13.58 -6.02 6.93
N GLY A 225 12.29 -5.99 7.24
CA GLY A 225 11.75 -5.73 8.58
C GLY A 225 11.66 -4.26 8.97
N GLN A 226 12.12 -3.35 8.11
CA GLN A 226 12.11 -1.92 8.40
C GLN A 226 10.82 -1.24 7.91
N THR A 227 10.50 -0.15 8.60
CA THR A 227 9.56 0.86 8.14
C THR A 227 10.35 2.02 7.51
N LEU A 228 10.06 2.34 6.25
CA LEU A 228 10.82 3.27 5.42
C LEU A 228 9.94 4.40 4.91
N VAL A 229 10.43 5.64 4.94
CA VAL A 229 9.71 6.80 4.40
C VAL A 229 9.99 6.92 2.89
N THR A 230 8.94 6.95 2.07
CA THR A 230 9.06 6.93 0.59
C THR A 230 9.81 8.15 0.07
N ALA A 231 9.53 9.36 0.57
CA ALA A 231 10.25 10.58 0.22
C ALA A 231 11.77 10.51 0.48
N GLU A 232 12.19 9.83 1.55
CA GLU A 232 13.61 9.64 1.90
C GLU A 232 14.27 8.62 0.98
N LEU A 233 13.58 7.51 0.69
CA LEU A 233 14.03 6.54 -0.32
C LEU A 233 14.14 7.18 -1.70
N ALA A 234 13.19 8.03 -2.08
CA ALA A 234 13.20 8.73 -3.35
C ALA A 234 14.45 9.60 -3.50
N THR A 235 14.81 10.35 -2.46
CA THR A 235 16.06 11.13 -2.42
C THR A 235 17.28 10.22 -2.56
N LYS A 236 17.31 9.09 -1.84
CA LYS A 236 18.41 8.13 -1.88
C LYS A 236 18.57 7.47 -3.26
N TYR A 237 17.47 7.18 -3.95
CA TYR A 237 17.46 6.55 -5.26
C TYR A 237 17.49 7.54 -6.43
N GLY A 238 17.50 8.86 -6.17
CA GLY A 238 17.45 9.88 -7.21
C GLY A 238 16.14 9.90 -8.00
N ILE A 239 15.02 9.60 -7.33
CA ILE A 239 13.68 9.56 -7.92
C ILE A 239 12.93 10.83 -7.54
N THR A 240 12.39 11.51 -8.55
CA THR A 240 11.46 12.62 -8.41
C THR A 240 10.06 12.22 -8.86
N ASP A 241 9.05 12.88 -8.33
CA ASP A 241 7.67 12.82 -8.82
C ASP A 241 7.51 13.67 -10.09
N THR A 242 6.31 13.67 -10.65
CA THR A 242 5.86 14.38 -11.86
C THR A 242 6.36 15.82 -11.88
N GLY A 243 6.91 16.24 -13.02
CA GLY A 243 7.46 17.59 -13.19
C GLY A 243 8.78 17.85 -12.45
N GLY A 244 9.46 16.81 -11.96
CA GLY A 244 10.72 16.93 -11.22
C GLY A 244 10.53 17.29 -9.74
N LYS A 245 9.31 17.16 -9.22
CA LYS A 245 9.00 17.47 -7.82
C LYS A 245 9.69 16.49 -6.87
N GLN A 246 10.25 17.00 -5.78
CA GLN A 246 10.74 16.18 -4.68
C GLN A 246 9.78 16.29 -3.48
N PRO A 247 8.93 15.28 -3.22
CA PRO A 247 8.09 15.26 -2.03
C PRO A 247 8.93 15.33 -0.74
N PRO A 248 8.48 16.07 0.29
CA PRO A 248 9.22 16.19 1.54
C PRO A 248 9.01 14.96 2.44
N SER A 249 9.96 14.69 3.36
CA SER A 249 9.72 13.79 4.48
C SER A 249 8.90 14.52 5.56
N TYR A 250 7.93 13.83 6.15
CA TYR A 250 7.14 14.32 7.29
C TYR A 250 7.65 13.83 8.64
N ARG A 251 8.83 13.19 8.69
CA ARG A 251 9.43 12.63 9.90
C ARG A 251 9.46 13.61 11.07
N ASP A 252 9.93 14.83 10.85
CA ASP A 252 10.08 15.82 11.92
C ASP A 252 8.72 16.33 12.44
N GLN A 253 7.67 16.28 11.60
CA GLN A 253 6.35 16.82 11.93
C GLN A 253 5.42 15.75 12.53
N LEU A 254 5.48 14.52 12.02
CA LEU A 254 4.54 13.44 12.33
C LEU A 254 5.19 12.26 13.04
N GLY A 255 6.49 12.34 13.31
CA GLY A 255 7.24 11.32 14.03
C GLY A 255 8.00 10.36 13.12
N GLU A 256 8.82 9.53 13.73
CA GLU A 256 9.72 8.61 13.04
C GLU A 256 9.28 7.14 13.13
N PRO A 257 9.63 6.31 12.13
CA PRO A 257 9.51 4.86 12.18
C PRO A 257 10.02 4.27 13.49
N ARG A 258 9.19 3.42 14.11
CA ARG A 258 9.61 2.68 15.30
C ARG A 258 10.66 1.65 14.92
N ILE A 259 11.66 1.48 15.79
CA ILE A 259 12.67 0.42 15.66
C ILE A 259 12.11 -0.86 16.31
N PRO A 260 11.94 -1.96 15.57
CA PRO A 260 11.53 -3.24 16.16
C PRO A 260 12.52 -3.70 17.22
N HIS A 261 12.01 -4.24 18.33
CA HIS A 261 12.88 -4.79 19.38
C HIS A 261 13.50 -6.11 18.90
N PRO A 262 14.81 -6.36 19.11
CA PRO A 262 15.48 -7.56 18.60
C PRO A 262 15.12 -8.87 19.31
N ALA A 263 14.21 -8.86 20.28
CA ALA A 263 13.90 -10.05 21.07
C ALA A 263 12.96 -10.96 20.29
N ARG A 264 13.26 -12.27 20.29
CA ARG A 264 12.48 -13.31 19.63
C ARG A 264 11.92 -14.27 20.68
N VAL A 265 10.63 -14.59 20.57
CA VAL A 265 9.98 -15.64 21.38
C VAL A 265 9.66 -16.78 20.42
N ILE A 266 10.53 -17.78 20.39
CA ILE A 266 10.52 -18.92 19.47
C ILE A 266 10.55 -20.24 20.24
#